data_AF-T1KV23-F1
#
_entry.id   AF-T1KV23-F1
#
_cell.length_a   1.000
_cell.length_b   1.000
_cell.length_c   1.000
_cell.angle_alpha   90.00
_cell.angle_beta   90.00
_cell.angle_gamma   90.00
#
_symmetry.space_group_name_H-M   'P 1'
#
loop_
_entity.id
_entity.type
_entity.pdbx_description
1 polymer ?
#
loop_
_entity_poly.entity_id
_entity_poly.type
_entity_poly.pdbx_seq_one_letter_code
_entity_poly.pdbx_strand_id
1 'polypeptide(L)'
;MNSKIFFAFFLAVYICIITVNAQVYSYGVSVKTADKEFGSQKGKIKLAIMSTNTVKTTQEDFVLTPNDIKIKKDRTYTATVSSIAPLNNITSVYLRWTLASPYNPYYAIKKPTIYFDSVTLSTSIVNPYTHLAVSQSCKFCPATTPIGIKHADGATFNSCI
;
A
#
# COMPACT_ATOMS: atom_id res chain seq x y z
N MET A 1 -18.00 -20.61 44.62
CA MET A 1 -17.01 -20.56 43.52
C MET A 1 -17.32 -19.32 42.68
N ASN A 2 -16.39 -18.39 42.56
CA ASN A 2 -16.64 -16.98 42.26
C ASN A 2 -17.22 -16.74 40.85
N SER A 3 -18.48 -16.31 40.75
CA SER A 3 -19.16 -15.87 39.51
C SER A 3 -18.33 -14.87 38.68
N LYS A 4 -17.51 -14.03 39.36
CA LYS A 4 -16.56 -13.11 38.73
C LYS A 4 -15.46 -13.80 37.90
N ILE A 5 -15.01 -14.99 38.32
CA ILE A 5 -13.99 -15.77 37.62
C ILE A 5 -14.60 -16.40 36.35
N PHE A 6 -15.81 -16.95 36.45
CA PHE A 6 -16.51 -17.49 35.28
C PHE A 6 -16.79 -16.43 34.22
N PHE A 7 -17.22 -15.24 34.63
CA PHE A 7 -17.43 -14.13 33.70
C PHE A 7 -16.14 -13.70 32.99
N ALA A 8 -15.01 -13.62 33.72
CA ALA A 8 -13.71 -13.29 33.14
C ALA A 8 -13.23 -14.35 32.13
N PHE A 9 -13.45 -15.64 32.41
CA PHE A 9 -13.14 -16.74 31.48
C PHE A 9 -14.01 -16.69 30.21
N PHE A 10 -15.32 -16.46 30.35
CA PHE A 10 -16.21 -16.31 29.20
C PHE A 10 -15.83 -15.12 28.33
N LEU A 11 -15.50 -13.97 28.94
CA LEU A 11 -15.06 -12.79 28.21
C LEU A 11 -13.73 -13.04 27.47
N ALA A 12 -12.77 -13.72 28.11
CA ALA A 12 -11.49 -14.06 27.49
C ALA A 12 -11.65 -15.02 26.31
N VAL A 13 -12.47 -16.07 26.45
CA VAL A 13 -12.78 -17.01 25.36
C VAL A 13 -13.51 -16.31 24.21
N TYR A 14 -14.46 -15.43 24.52
CA TYR A 14 -15.20 -14.66 23.52
C TYR A 14 -14.28 -13.71 22.73
N ILE A 15 -13.37 -13.01 23.41
CA ILE A 15 -12.35 -12.16 22.77
C ILE A 15 -11.41 -13.02 21.92
N CYS A 16 -10.94 -14.16 22.41
CA CYS A 16 -10.09 -15.08 21.65
C CYS A 16 -10.77 -15.56 20.36
N ILE A 17 -12.05 -15.96 20.43
CA ILE A 17 -12.82 -16.39 19.25
C ILE A 17 -12.96 -15.25 18.23
N ILE A 18 -13.22 -14.03 18.67
CA ILE A 18 -13.29 -12.85 17.78
C ILE A 18 -11.94 -12.59 17.11
N THR A 19 -10.82 -12.70 17.86
CA THR A 19 -9.47 -12.46 17.32
C THR A 19 -9.03 -13.51 16.30
N VAL A 20 -9.48 -14.76 16.43
CA VAL A 20 -9.13 -15.85 15.49
C VAL A 20 -9.86 -15.71 14.14
N ASN A 21 -11.01 -15.03 14.12
CA ASN A 21 -11.81 -14.82 12.90
C ASN A 21 -11.46 -13.51 12.16
N ALA A 22 -10.42 -12.78 12.57
CA ALA A 22 -9.95 -11.61 11.84
C ALA A 22 -9.26 -12.05 10.55
N GLN A 23 -10.01 -12.13 9.45
CA GLN A 23 -9.48 -12.46 8.14
C GLN A 23 -8.58 -11.31 7.64
N VAL A 24 -7.31 -11.61 7.41
CA VAL A 24 -6.34 -10.67 6.83
C VAL A 24 -6.23 -10.91 5.33
N TYR A 25 -6.35 -9.85 4.54
CA TYR A 25 -6.26 -9.89 3.09
C TYR A 25 -4.89 -9.37 2.64
N SER A 26 -4.16 -10.16 1.85
CA SER A 26 -2.83 -9.78 1.36
C SER A 26 -2.83 -9.40 -0.12
N TYR A 27 -2.12 -8.33 -0.43
CA TYR A 27 -2.00 -7.75 -1.76
C TYR A 27 -0.52 -7.58 -2.10
N GLY A 28 -0.09 -8.09 -3.25
CA GLY A 28 1.20 -7.74 -3.82
C GLY A 28 1.13 -6.35 -4.44
N VAL A 29 2.13 -5.51 -4.18
CA VAL A 29 2.24 -4.16 -4.74
C VAL A 29 3.60 -4.00 -5.37
N SER A 30 3.64 -3.41 -6.56
CA SER A 30 4.84 -3.14 -7.34
C SER A 30 4.81 -1.69 -7.84
N VAL A 31 5.84 -0.91 -7.53
CA VAL A 31 5.99 0.48 -7.96
C VAL A 31 7.20 0.59 -8.87
N LYS A 32 6.99 1.07 -10.11
CA LYS A 32 8.06 1.29 -11.08
C LYS A 32 8.47 2.75 -11.11
N THR A 33 9.76 3.02 -10.90
CA THR A 33 10.38 4.31 -11.17
C THR A 33 10.75 4.42 -12.66
N ALA A 34 10.67 5.64 -13.19
CA ALA A 34 10.92 5.91 -14.61
C ALA A 34 12.40 5.87 -14.96
N ASP A 35 12.73 5.63 -16.23
CA ASP A 35 14.06 5.93 -16.80
C ASP A 35 14.18 7.43 -17.11
N LYS A 36 14.13 8.24 -16.05
CA LYS A 36 14.39 9.68 -16.10
C LYS A 36 15.41 10.01 -15.03
N GLU A 37 16.37 10.87 -15.36
CA GLU A 37 17.43 11.22 -14.43
C GLU A 37 16.90 11.93 -13.18
N PHE A 38 17.29 11.41 -12.01
CA PHE A 38 17.12 12.05 -10.71
C PHE A 38 18.23 11.59 -9.76
N GLY A 39 18.62 12.46 -8.83
CA GLY A 39 19.63 12.11 -7.83
C GLY A 39 19.12 10.96 -6.96
N SER A 40 19.95 9.94 -6.74
CA SER A 40 19.54 8.79 -5.93
C SER A 40 19.36 9.19 -4.46
N GLN A 41 18.10 9.23 -4.02
CA GLN A 41 17.72 9.66 -2.66
C GLN A 41 17.48 8.45 -1.76
N LYS A 42 17.84 8.57 -0.49
CA LYS A 42 17.44 7.59 0.53
C LYS A 42 16.07 7.99 1.10
N GLY A 43 15.11 7.08 1.14
CA GLY A 43 13.76 7.38 1.61
C GLY A 43 12.80 6.21 1.59
N LYS A 44 11.52 6.53 1.76
CA LYS A 44 10.41 5.58 1.80
C LYS A 44 9.39 5.87 0.71
N ILE A 45 8.89 4.82 0.08
CA ILE A 45 7.72 4.85 -0.80
C ILE A 45 6.50 4.49 0.03
N LYS A 46 5.43 5.28 -0.10
CA LYS A 46 4.17 5.14 0.62
C LYS A 46 3.01 5.15 -0.38
N LEU A 47 1.98 4.37 -0.12
CA LEU A 47 0.79 4.31 -0.97
C LEU A 47 -0.45 4.49 -0.10
N ALA A 48 -1.48 5.11 -0.64
CA ALA A 48 -2.84 4.98 -0.14
C ALA A 48 -3.68 4.33 -1.23
N ILE A 49 -4.37 3.25 -0.92
CA ILE A 49 -5.21 2.52 -1.87
C ILE A 49 -6.65 2.96 -1.65
N MET A 50 -7.29 3.47 -2.71
CA MET A 50 -8.72 3.79 -2.73
C MET A 50 -9.49 2.61 -3.28
N SER A 51 -10.46 2.12 -2.52
CA SER A 51 -11.39 1.08 -2.96
C SER A 51 -12.82 1.52 -2.70
N THR A 52 -13.73 1.17 -3.61
CA THR A 52 -15.14 1.57 -3.51
C THR A 52 -16.03 0.35 -3.59
N ASN A 53 -16.82 0.11 -2.55
CA ASN A 53 -17.92 -0.84 -2.62
C ASN A 53 -19.24 -0.11 -2.92
N THR A 54 -20.36 -0.83 -3.00
CA THR A 54 -21.69 -0.27 -3.32
C THR A 54 -22.18 0.80 -2.36
N VAL A 55 -21.55 0.97 -1.19
CA VAL A 55 -22.05 1.83 -0.10
C VAL A 55 -21.01 2.87 0.35
N LYS A 56 -19.71 2.58 0.21
CA LYS A 56 -18.63 3.36 0.83
C LYS A 56 -17.32 3.29 0.04
N THR A 57 -16.62 4.41 0.00
CA THR A 57 -15.21 4.48 -0.39
C THR A 57 -14.33 4.35 0.85
N THR A 58 -13.37 3.44 0.80
CA THR A 58 -12.36 3.22 1.85
C THR A 58 -10.98 3.62 1.34
N GLN A 59 -10.19 4.16 2.25
CA GLN A 59 -8.78 4.48 2.05
C GLN A 59 -7.95 3.69 3.04
N GLU A 60 -6.90 3.04 2.56
CA GLU A 60 -5.91 2.38 3.40
C GLU A 60 -4.50 2.79 3.03
N ASP A 61 -3.72 3.18 4.04
CA ASP A 61 -2.35 3.69 3.89
C ASP A 61 -1.32 2.60 4.18
N PHE A 62 -0.33 2.48 3.31
CA PHE A 62 0.74 1.49 3.37
C PHE A 62 2.11 2.13 3.18
N VAL A 63 3.10 1.60 3.88
CA VAL A 63 4.51 1.94 3.66
C VAL A 63 5.17 0.77 2.93
N LEU A 64 5.43 0.94 1.64
CA LEU A 64 5.97 -0.12 0.78
C LEU A 64 7.40 -0.50 1.17
N THR A 65 8.19 0.50 1.55
CA THR A 65 9.59 0.34 1.93
C THR A 65 9.73 0.86 3.37
N PRO A 66 9.40 0.02 4.38
CA PRO A 66 9.38 0.44 5.79
C PRO A 66 10.77 0.81 6.29
N ASN A 67 11.79 0.11 5.78
CA ASN A 67 13.18 0.48 5.91
C ASN A 67 13.53 1.51 4.83
N ASP A 68 14.30 2.53 5.22
CA ASP A 68 14.76 3.54 4.27
C ASP A 68 15.65 2.90 3.20
N ILE A 69 15.25 3.03 1.94
CA ILE A 69 15.97 2.47 0.80
C ILE A 69 16.59 3.57 -0.06
N LYS A 70 17.64 3.22 -0.80
CA LYS A 70 18.16 4.05 -1.87
C LYS A 70 17.26 3.91 -3.10
N ILE A 71 16.48 4.94 -3.39
CA ILE A 71 15.60 4.99 -4.56
C ILE A 71 16.44 5.32 -5.80
N LYS A 72 16.32 4.51 -6.84
CA LYS A 72 17.09 4.58 -8.09
C LYS A 72 16.12 4.66 -9.27
N LYS A 73 16.55 5.24 -10.38
CA LYS A 73 15.81 5.24 -11.64
C LYS A 73 15.70 3.84 -12.23
N ASP A 74 14.69 3.63 -13.07
CA ASP A 74 14.39 2.36 -13.74
C ASP A 74 14.46 1.14 -12.81
N ARG A 75 13.84 1.27 -11.65
CA ARG A 75 13.72 0.20 -10.65
C ARG A 75 12.28 -0.05 -10.27
N THR A 76 12.02 -1.33 -10.06
CA THR A 76 10.76 -1.85 -9.55
C THR A 76 10.91 -2.19 -8.08
N TYR A 77 10.03 -1.63 -7.25
CA TYR A 77 9.97 -1.87 -5.81
C TYR A 77 8.73 -2.69 -5.49
N THR A 78 8.90 -3.86 -4.90
CA THR A 78 7.81 -4.78 -4.59
C THR A 78 7.66 -4.97 -3.10
N ALA A 79 6.42 -5.05 -2.61
CA ALA A 79 6.12 -5.50 -1.25
C ALA A 79 4.75 -6.17 -1.19
N THR A 80 4.50 -6.89 -0.10
CA THR A 80 3.16 -7.39 0.24
C THR A 80 2.56 -6.48 1.30
N VAL A 81 1.35 -6.00 1.08
CA VAL A 81 0.58 -5.21 2.04
C VAL A 81 -0.63 -6.01 2.51
N SER A 82 -1.02 -5.82 3.77
CA SER A 82 -2.12 -6.56 4.39
C SER A 82 -3.20 -5.60 4.87
N SER A 83 -4.45 -5.89 4.53
CA SER A 83 -5.63 -5.18 5.01
C SER A 83 -6.48 -6.07 5.92
N ILE A 84 -7.16 -5.44 6.88
CA ILE A 84 -8.17 -6.08 7.75
C ILE A 84 -9.53 -6.26 7.04
N ALA A 85 -9.69 -5.71 5.84
CA ALA A 85 -10.91 -5.78 5.03
C ALA A 85 -10.57 -6.05 3.55
N PRO A 86 -11.50 -6.62 2.76
CA PRO A 86 -11.25 -6.79 1.34
C PRO A 86 -11.29 -5.43 0.62
N LEU A 87 -10.24 -5.13 -0.15
CA LEU A 87 -10.14 -3.98 -1.03
C LEU A 87 -10.91 -4.28 -2.33
N ASN A 88 -12.24 -4.24 -2.22
CA ASN A 88 -13.13 -4.48 -3.36
C ASN A 88 -13.12 -3.31 -4.34
N ASN A 89 -12.96 -3.59 -5.64
CA ASN A 89 -13.02 -2.59 -6.72
C ASN A 89 -12.09 -1.38 -6.45
N ILE A 90 -10.79 -1.62 -6.58
CA ILE A 90 -9.74 -0.61 -6.37
C ILE A 90 -9.79 0.38 -7.53
N THR A 91 -10.10 1.64 -7.21
CA THR A 91 -10.33 2.69 -8.22
C THR A 91 -9.06 3.47 -8.53
N SER A 92 -8.24 3.73 -7.51
CA SER A 92 -7.02 4.51 -7.64
C SER A 92 -6.02 4.22 -6.53
N VAL A 93 -4.77 4.59 -6.77
CA VAL A 93 -3.68 4.51 -5.81
C VAL A 93 -3.01 5.88 -5.70
N TYR A 94 -2.96 6.45 -4.51
CA TYR A 94 -2.20 7.65 -4.24
C TYR A 94 -0.78 7.29 -3.82
N LEU A 95 0.21 7.63 -4.64
CA LEU A 95 1.62 7.36 -4.38
C LEU A 95 2.30 8.59 -3.80
N ARG A 96 3.08 8.40 -2.73
CA ARG A 96 3.91 9.43 -2.12
C ARG A 96 5.29 8.86 -1.81
N TRP A 97 6.29 9.73 -1.71
CA TRP A 97 7.56 9.35 -1.14
C TRP A 97 8.10 10.40 -0.17
N THR A 98 8.98 9.97 0.74
CA THR A 98 9.61 10.85 1.73
C THR A 98 11.08 10.51 1.89
N LEU A 99 11.93 11.51 2.05
CA LEU A 99 13.33 11.35 2.47
C LEU A 99 13.45 10.62 3.81
N ALA A 100 14.53 9.86 3.95
CA ALA A 100 14.95 9.25 5.21
C ALA A 100 15.29 10.34 6.23
N SER A 101 14.86 10.16 7.48
CA SER A 101 15.19 11.08 8.57
C SER A 101 16.48 10.64 9.29
N PRO A 102 17.34 11.56 9.72
CA PRO A 102 17.31 13.00 9.44
C PRO A 102 17.77 13.32 8.01
N TYR A 103 17.26 14.42 7.45
CA TYR A 103 17.70 14.93 6.14
C TYR A 103 18.06 16.41 6.22
N ASN A 104 18.86 16.88 5.26
CA ASN A 104 19.30 18.28 5.20
C ASN A 104 18.08 19.23 5.13
N PRO A 105 17.96 20.23 6.02
CA PRO A 105 16.85 21.21 6.01
C PRO A 105 16.67 21.94 4.67
N TYR A 106 17.72 22.06 3.86
CA TYR A 106 17.65 22.59 2.50
C TYR A 106 16.59 21.87 1.64
N TYR A 107 16.34 20.58 1.88
CA TYR A 107 15.32 19.82 1.17
C TYR A 107 13.88 20.15 1.57
N ALA A 108 13.66 20.94 2.62
CA ALA A 108 12.35 21.53 2.90
C ALA A 108 11.97 22.60 1.87
N ILE A 109 12.97 23.31 1.33
CA ILE A 109 12.79 24.36 0.32
C ILE A 109 12.96 23.75 -1.09
N LYS A 110 14.11 23.13 -1.36
CA LYS A 110 14.39 22.49 -2.64
C LYS A 110 14.09 21.00 -2.54
N LYS A 111 12.80 20.68 -2.57
CA LYS A 111 12.31 19.29 -2.51
C LYS A 111 12.90 18.47 -3.68
N PRO A 112 13.67 17.41 -3.41
CA PRO A 112 14.06 16.47 -4.46
C PRO A 112 12.81 15.88 -5.12
N THR A 113 12.95 15.45 -6.37
CA THR A 113 11.86 14.86 -7.17
C THR A 113 12.27 13.47 -7.64
N ILE A 114 11.36 12.51 -7.57
CA ILE A 114 11.51 11.15 -8.10
C ILE A 114 10.44 10.96 -9.17
N TYR A 115 10.81 10.28 -10.27
CA TYR A 115 9.92 10.03 -11.38
C TYR A 115 9.39 8.60 -11.35
N PHE A 116 8.08 8.45 -11.51
CA PHE A 116 7.38 7.18 -11.44
C PHE A 116 6.58 6.91 -12.72
N ASP A 117 6.52 5.64 -13.12
CA ASP A 117 5.81 5.19 -14.31
C ASP A 117 4.43 4.64 -13.96
N SER A 118 4.38 3.66 -13.05
CA SER A 118 3.14 2.94 -12.76
C SER A 118 3.20 2.25 -11.42
N VAL A 119 2.01 1.97 -10.87
CA VAL A 119 1.81 1.07 -9.73
C VAL A 119 1.04 -0.15 -10.22
N THR A 120 1.44 -1.34 -9.82
CA THR A 120 0.71 -2.58 -10.09
C THR A 120 0.34 -3.21 -8.77
N LEU A 121 -0.92 -3.62 -8.65
CA LEU A 121 -1.44 -4.33 -7.50
C LEU A 121 -1.92 -5.70 -7.93
N SER A 122 -1.55 -6.73 -7.20
CA SER A 122 -1.91 -8.13 -7.48
C SER A 122 -2.56 -8.77 -6.27
N THR A 123 -3.68 -9.44 -6.47
CA THR A 123 -4.33 -10.29 -5.47
C THR A 123 -4.20 -11.74 -5.87
N SER A 124 -3.98 -12.61 -4.89
CA SER A 124 -4.11 -14.05 -5.05
C SER A 124 -5.27 -14.50 -4.18
N ILE A 125 -6.35 -14.94 -4.81
CA ILE A 125 -7.55 -15.43 -4.13
C ILE A 125 -7.68 -16.90 -4.45
N VAL A 126 -7.82 -17.75 -3.43
CA VAL A 126 -8.22 -19.14 -3.64
C VAL A 126 -9.74 -19.16 -3.71
N ASN A 127 -10.28 -19.53 -4.86
CA ASN A 127 -11.73 -19.66 -5.02
C ASN A 127 -12.23 -20.77 -4.07
N PRO A 128 -13.12 -20.48 -3.12
CA PRO A 128 -13.53 -21.47 -2.11
C PRO A 128 -14.36 -22.62 -2.69
N TYR A 129 -14.95 -22.45 -3.89
CA TYR A 129 -15.78 -23.47 -4.54
C TYR A 129 -14.99 -24.39 -5.47
N THR A 130 -13.96 -23.86 -6.12
CA THR A 130 -13.14 -24.62 -7.08
C THR A 130 -11.76 -24.97 -6.55
N HIS A 131 -11.36 -24.41 -5.42
CA HIS A 131 -10.02 -24.48 -4.84
C HIS A 131 -8.90 -24.04 -5.79
N LEU A 132 -9.24 -23.37 -6.90
CA LEU A 132 -8.29 -22.83 -7.85
C LEU A 132 -7.77 -21.48 -7.35
N ALA A 133 -6.46 -21.31 -7.38
CA ALA A 133 -5.82 -20.03 -7.16
C ALA A 133 -6.05 -19.13 -8.39
N VAL A 134 -6.74 -18.01 -8.19
CA VAL A 134 -6.92 -16.98 -9.19
C VAL A 134 -6.05 -15.79 -8.79
N SER A 135 -5.16 -15.39 -9.70
CA SER A 135 -4.38 -14.16 -9.55
C SER A 135 -5.00 -13.07 -10.39
N GLN A 136 -5.40 -11.96 -9.78
CA GLN A 136 -5.84 -10.76 -10.49
C GLN A 136 -4.76 -9.68 -10.34
N SER A 137 -4.43 -9.00 -11.43
CA SER A 137 -3.48 -7.89 -11.41
C SER A 137 -4.10 -6.66 -12.06
N CYS A 138 -4.03 -5.53 -11.35
CA CYS A 138 -4.51 -4.23 -11.80
C CYS A 138 -3.33 -3.28 -11.90
N LYS A 139 -3.16 -2.65 -13.06
CA LYS A 139 -2.14 -1.62 -13.29
C LYS A 139 -2.78 -0.24 -13.17
N PHE A 140 -2.08 0.67 -12.50
CA PHE A 140 -2.47 2.05 -12.29
C PHE A 140 -1.42 2.98 -12.89
N CYS A 141 -1.90 3.95 -13.66
CA CYS A 141 -1.11 4.91 -14.44
C CYS A 141 -1.38 6.34 -13.94
N PRO A 142 -0.36 7.20 -13.86
CA PRO A 142 -0.53 8.60 -13.53
C PRO A 142 -1.12 9.36 -14.73
N ALA A 143 -1.63 10.57 -14.49
CA ALA A 143 -2.15 11.43 -15.57
C ALA A 143 -1.09 11.78 -16.63
N THR A 144 0.18 11.86 -16.24
CA THR A 144 1.32 12.07 -17.14
C THR A 144 2.41 11.06 -16.82
N THR A 145 2.93 10.37 -17.84
CA THR A 145 3.98 9.35 -17.65
C THR A 145 5.28 9.82 -18.33
N PRO A 146 6.40 9.95 -17.59
CA PRO A 146 6.53 9.72 -16.15
C PRO A 146 6.05 10.91 -15.30
N ILE A 147 5.50 10.62 -14.11
CA ILE A 147 5.09 11.67 -13.17
C ILE A 147 6.21 11.98 -12.18
N GLY A 148 6.56 13.26 -12.05
CA GLY A 148 7.52 13.73 -11.04
C GLY A 148 6.83 14.02 -9.72
N ILE A 149 7.17 13.28 -8.67
CA ILE A 149 6.67 13.50 -7.31
C ILE A 149 7.78 14.11 -6.47
N LYS A 150 7.53 15.26 -5.84
CA LYS A 150 8.46 15.92 -4.92
C LYS A 150 8.42 15.27 -3.53
N HIS A 151 9.50 15.40 -2.76
CA HIS A 151 9.56 14.93 -1.37
C HIS A 151 8.36 15.43 -0.56
N ALA A 152 7.72 14.50 0.16
CA ALA A 152 6.53 14.71 0.98
C ALA A 152 5.24 15.09 0.24
N ASP A 153 5.29 15.22 -1.08
CA ASP A 153 4.11 15.37 -1.93
C ASP A 153 3.67 13.99 -2.45
N GLY A 154 2.59 13.93 -3.21
CA GLY A 154 2.11 12.68 -3.80
C GLY A 154 1.26 12.93 -5.04
N ALA A 155 0.93 11.84 -5.75
CA ALA A 155 0.13 11.87 -6.95
C ALA A 155 -0.80 10.65 -7.03
N THR A 156 -1.98 10.86 -7.64
CA THR A 156 -2.96 9.80 -7.86
C THR A 156 -2.68 9.07 -9.17
N PHE A 157 -2.73 7.75 -9.11
CA PHE A 157 -2.64 6.82 -10.22
C PHE A 157 -4.00 6.15 -10.37
N ASN A 158 -4.62 6.31 -11.54
CA ASN A 158 -5.92 5.70 -11.84
C ASN A 158 -5.71 4.41 -12.63
N SER A 159 -6.72 3.54 -12.71
CA SER A 159 -6.63 2.33 -13.54
C SER A 159 -6.17 2.69 -14.95
N CYS A 160 -5.17 1.97 -15.48
CA CYS A 160 -4.72 2.16 -16.85
C CYS A 160 -5.83 1.69 -17.81
N ILE A 161 -6.03 2.42 -18.91
CA ILE A 161 -6.90 2.03 -20.03
C ILE A 161 -6.16 1.02 -20.92
#